data_AF-A0A9E3VTJ2-F1
#
_entry.id   AF-A0A9E3VTJ2-F1
#
_cell.length_a   1.000
_cell.length_b   1.000
_cell.length_c   1.000
_cell.angle_alpha   90.00
_cell.angle_beta   90.00
_cell.angle_gamma   90.00
#
_symmetry.space_group_name_H-M   'P 1'
#
loop_
_entity.id
_entity.type
_entity.pdbx_description
1 polymer ?
#
loop_
_entity_poly.entity_id
_entity_poly.type
_entity_poly.pdbx_seq_one_letter_code
_entity_poly.pdbx_strand_id
1 'polypeptide(L)'
;MIKIPLDWRLWLGTQPEYGMGYQHGRVKLASGSWQLGYIFNGATFATSAEVATLPPIELARAEAAASMSSITVTQVSLIARPAESLKGVRRISAALLNRMQKSGDYIALSAANSVNQGAKDAPVTETLAGELFKRFSAYVDDFKITAKRGLKPGTFATTDADAMNVLTGRDAISRYALENKQSANKRFTISPLAKTRLQQGIVQPAYGEVGGGVEVIFVDGTADGSVSQPDILPE
;
A
#
# COMPACT_ATOMS: atom_id res chain seq x y z
N MET A 1 -16.07 -11.13 -9.08
CA MET A 1 -14.69 -10.73 -9.43
C MET A 1 -14.37 -11.07 -10.87
N ILE A 2 -13.48 -10.30 -11.51
CA ILE A 2 -13.17 -10.38 -12.95
C ILE A 2 -11.66 -10.29 -13.16
N LYS A 3 -11.11 -11.07 -14.10
CA LYS A 3 -9.69 -11.02 -14.46
C LYS A 3 -9.34 -9.75 -15.24
N ILE A 4 -8.21 -9.14 -14.87
CA ILE A 4 -7.59 -8.03 -15.61
C ILE A 4 -6.64 -8.58 -16.69
N PRO A 5 -6.78 -8.15 -17.95
CA PRO A 5 -5.84 -8.47 -19.01
C PRO A 5 -4.39 -8.02 -18.74
N LEU A 6 -3.42 -8.69 -19.35
CA LEU A 6 -1.99 -8.49 -19.07
C LEU A 6 -1.50 -7.07 -19.39
N ASP A 7 -1.94 -6.49 -20.49
CA ASP A 7 -1.63 -5.11 -20.89
C ASP A 7 -2.03 -4.11 -19.80
N TRP A 8 -3.24 -4.26 -19.27
CA TRP A 8 -3.69 -3.45 -18.13
C TRP A 8 -2.91 -3.75 -16.86
N ARG A 9 -2.59 -5.02 -16.56
CA ARG A 9 -1.76 -5.39 -15.40
C ARG A 9 -0.38 -4.72 -15.44
N LEU A 10 0.23 -4.65 -16.62
CA LEU A 10 1.52 -3.98 -16.81
C LEU A 10 1.42 -2.48 -16.52
N TRP A 11 0.41 -1.81 -17.09
CA TRP A 11 0.16 -0.39 -16.85
C TRP A 11 -0.18 -0.10 -15.38
N LEU A 12 -1.06 -0.89 -14.76
CA LEU A 12 -1.42 -0.79 -13.34
C LEU A 12 -0.22 -0.91 -12.42
N GLY A 13 0.76 -1.73 -12.81
CA GLY A 13 2.03 -1.84 -12.10
C GLY A 13 2.78 -0.51 -11.96
N THR A 14 2.66 0.39 -12.93
CA THR A 14 3.34 1.69 -12.93
C THR A 14 2.56 2.78 -12.21
N GLN A 15 1.32 2.51 -11.81
CA GLN A 15 0.46 3.48 -11.16
C GLN A 15 0.58 3.34 -9.63
N PRO A 16 0.45 4.42 -8.86
CA PRO A 16 0.45 4.35 -7.39
C PRO A 16 -0.67 3.44 -6.84
N GLU A 17 -0.44 2.87 -5.66
CA GLU A 17 -1.49 2.15 -4.90
C GLU A 17 -2.32 3.11 -4.02
N TYR A 18 -3.50 2.65 -3.66
CA TYR A 18 -4.25 3.14 -2.52
C TYR A 18 -3.81 2.35 -1.27
N GLY A 19 -3.39 3.06 -0.23
CA GLY A 19 -2.64 2.47 0.87
C GLY A 19 -1.49 1.59 0.38
N MET A 20 -1.30 0.46 1.06
CA MET A 20 -0.18 -0.47 0.90
C MET A 20 -0.49 -1.73 0.06
N GLY A 21 -1.60 -1.81 -0.70
CA GLY A 21 -1.91 -3.10 -1.36
C GLY A 21 -2.98 -3.20 -2.45
N TYR A 22 -3.57 -2.11 -2.94
CA TYR A 22 -4.55 -2.22 -4.03
C TYR A 22 -4.65 -0.93 -4.84
N GLN A 23 -5.45 -0.94 -5.91
CA GLN A 23 -5.79 0.26 -6.68
C GLN A 23 -7.30 0.41 -6.80
N HIS A 24 -7.82 1.63 -6.62
CA HIS A 24 -9.23 1.93 -6.80
C HIS A 24 -9.48 2.45 -8.21
N GLY A 25 -10.51 1.96 -8.88
CA GLY A 25 -10.80 2.38 -10.24
C GLY A 25 -12.12 1.86 -10.78
N ARG A 26 -12.36 2.17 -12.05
CA ARG A 26 -13.46 1.61 -12.82
C ARG A 26 -12.92 0.79 -13.98
N VAL A 27 -13.62 -0.29 -14.30
CA VAL A 27 -13.33 -1.16 -15.45
C VAL A 27 -14.50 -1.15 -16.42
N LYS A 28 -14.22 -1.18 -17.72
CA LYS A 28 -15.22 -1.33 -18.76
C LYS A 28 -15.28 -2.78 -19.19
N LEU A 29 -16.45 -3.40 -19.09
CA LEU A 29 -16.67 -4.78 -19.53
C LEU A 29 -16.86 -4.83 -21.04
N ALA A 30 -16.68 -6.01 -21.64
CA ALA A 30 -16.97 -6.25 -23.06
C ALA A 30 -18.43 -5.96 -23.44
N SER A 31 -19.36 -6.02 -22.47
CA SER A 31 -20.76 -5.59 -22.64
C SER A 31 -20.92 -4.08 -22.79
N GLY A 32 -19.86 -3.29 -22.59
CA GLY A 32 -19.86 -1.83 -22.68
C GLY A 32 -20.13 -1.10 -21.37
N SER A 33 -20.53 -1.80 -20.31
CA SER A 33 -20.81 -1.18 -19.00
C SER A 33 -19.54 -0.89 -18.20
N TRP A 34 -19.54 0.24 -17.49
CA TRP A 34 -18.51 0.56 -16.51
C TRP A 34 -18.91 0.07 -15.13
N GLN A 35 -17.95 -0.50 -14.41
CA GLN A 35 -18.11 -0.92 -13.01
C GLN A 35 -17.01 -0.30 -12.15
N LEU A 36 -17.41 0.20 -10.98
CA LEU A 36 -16.53 0.78 -9.97
C LEU A 36 -16.09 -0.29 -8.96
N GLY A 37 -14.82 -0.27 -8.56
CA GLY A 37 -14.31 -1.19 -7.56
C GLY A 37 -12.79 -1.23 -7.45
N TYR A 38 -12.33 -2.32 -6.87
CA TYR A 38 -10.97 -2.53 -6.39
C TYR A 38 -10.22 -3.47 -7.31
N ILE A 39 -8.93 -3.19 -7.50
CA ILE A 39 -8.02 -4.01 -8.30
C ILE A 39 -6.92 -4.55 -7.39
N PHE A 40 -6.93 -5.87 -7.18
CA PHE A 40 -5.98 -6.61 -6.35
C PHE A 40 -4.85 -7.19 -7.19
N ASN A 41 -3.60 -7.00 -6.72
CA ASN A 41 -2.36 -7.42 -7.39
C ASN A 41 -2.26 -7.03 -8.89
N GLY A 42 -2.99 -5.98 -9.32
CA GLY A 42 -3.15 -5.61 -10.73
C GLY A 42 -3.82 -6.67 -11.61
N ALA A 43 -4.35 -7.76 -11.03
CA ALA A 43 -4.73 -8.98 -11.73
C ALA A 43 -6.23 -9.27 -11.65
N THR A 44 -6.90 -8.84 -10.58
CA THR A 44 -8.32 -9.14 -10.36
C THR A 44 -9.07 -7.90 -9.94
N PHE A 45 -10.22 -7.66 -10.56
CA PHE A 45 -11.16 -6.61 -10.20
C PHE A 45 -12.33 -7.16 -9.39
N ALA A 46 -12.75 -6.43 -8.36
CA ALA A 46 -13.96 -6.69 -7.59
C ALA A 46 -14.72 -5.38 -7.37
N THR A 47 -16.03 -5.41 -7.51
CA THR A 47 -16.88 -4.28 -7.13
C THR A 47 -16.87 -4.08 -5.62
N SER A 48 -17.16 -2.86 -5.15
CA SER A 48 -17.19 -2.57 -3.72
C SER A 48 -18.24 -3.40 -2.96
N ALA A 49 -19.36 -3.75 -3.61
CA ALA A 49 -20.38 -4.61 -3.03
C ALA A 49 -19.88 -6.06 -2.81
N GLU A 50 -19.08 -6.58 -3.75
CA GLU A 50 -18.45 -7.88 -3.60
C GLU A 50 -17.45 -7.87 -2.43
N VAL A 51 -16.56 -6.87 -2.38
CA VAL A 51 -15.53 -6.80 -1.32
C VAL A 51 -16.16 -6.61 0.07
N ALA A 52 -17.23 -5.83 0.19
CA ALA A 52 -17.89 -5.59 1.48
C ALA A 52 -18.57 -6.83 2.08
N THR A 53 -18.90 -7.83 1.26
CA THR A 53 -19.65 -9.02 1.69
C THR A 53 -18.81 -10.29 1.72
N LEU A 54 -17.63 -10.28 1.11
CA LEU A 54 -16.76 -11.45 1.02
C LEU A 54 -15.79 -11.53 2.21
N PRO A 55 -15.90 -12.54 3.09
CA PRO A 55 -14.86 -12.80 4.09
C PRO A 55 -13.53 -13.19 3.40
N PRO A 56 -12.37 -13.07 4.08
CA PRO A 56 -11.04 -13.29 3.50
C PRO A 56 -10.87 -14.61 2.72
N ILE A 57 -11.42 -15.70 3.27
CA ILE A 57 -11.31 -17.03 2.65
C ILE A 57 -12.11 -17.12 1.35
N GLU A 58 -13.26 -16.44 1.29
CA GLU A 58 -14.08 -16.37 0.08
C GLU A 58 -13.49 -15.38 -0.92
N LEU A 59 -12.79 -14.33 -0.47
CA LEU A 59 -12.03 -13.45 -1.36
C LEU A 59 -10.94 -14.21 -2.11
N ALA A 60 -10.17 -15.06 -1.43
CA ALA A 60 -9.18 -15.94 -2.08
C ALA A 60 -9.80 -16.90 -3.10
N ARG A 61 -10.94 -17.51 -2.77
CA ARG A 61 -11.68 -18.37 -3.69
C ARG A 61 -12.22 -17.59 -4.89
N ALA A 62 -12.75 -16.40 -4.66
CA ALA A 62 -13.29 -15.53 -5.71
C ALA A 62 -12.19 -15.03 -6.66
N GLU A 63 -11.00 -14.73 -6.14
CA GLU A 63 -9.83 -14.37 -6.96
C GLU A 63 -9.37 -15.54 -7.83
N ALA A 64 -9.31 -16.75 -7.26
CA ALA A 64 -8.99 -17.95 -8.03
C ALA A 64 -10.05 -18.21 -9.11
N ALA A 65 -11.35 -18.07 -8.78
CA ALA A 65 -12.44 -18.24 -9.72
C ALA A 65 -12.47 -17.19 -10.84
N ALA A 66 -12.03 -15.95 -10.56
CA ALA A 66 -11.95 -14.89 -11.56
C ALA A 66 -11.05 -15.26 -12.74
N SER A 67 -10.02 -16.09 -12.51
CA SER A 67 -9.14 -16.59 -13.57
C SER A 67 -9.84 -17.51 -14.58
N MET A 68 -11.00 -18.07 -14.21
CA MET A 68 -11.83 -18.95 -15.04
C MET A 68 -13.06 -18.23 -15.63
N SER A 69 -13.26 -16.94 -15.32
CA SER A 69 -14.40 -16.17 -15.80
C SER A 69 -14.29 -15.84 -17.29
N SER A 70 -15.41 -15.92 -18.01
CA SER A 70 -15.53 -15.47 -19.41
C SER A 70 -15.73 -13.96 -19.55
N ILE A 71 -15.95 -13.24 -18.44
CA ILE A 71 -16.13 -11.78 -18.45
C ILE A 71 -14.79 -11.11 -18.78
N THR A 72 -14.78 -10.30 -19.83
CA THR A 72 -13.58 -9.63 -20.31
C THR A 72 -13.61 -8.13 -19.99
N VAL A 73 -12.53 -7.62 -19.43
CA VAL A 73 -12.28 -6.18 -19.26
C VAL A 73 -11.63 -5.63 -20.53
N THR A 74 -12.16 -4.53 -21.03
CA THR A 74 -11.65 -3.85 -22.25
C THR A 74 -10.89 -2.56 -21.91
N GLN A 75 -11.25 -1.90 -20.81
CA GLN A 75 -10.60 -0.66 -20.36
C GLN A 75 -10.51 -0.58 -18.84
N VAL A 76 -9.46 0.07 -18.34
CA VAL A 76 -9.30 0.41 -16.91
C VAL A 76 -9.05 1.90 -16.76
N SER A 77 -9.67 2.51 -15.77
CA SER A 77 -9.47 3.91 -15.39
C SER A 77 -9.34 3.98 -13.88
N LEU A 78 -8.16 4.36 -13.38
CA LEU A 78 -7.97 4.57 -11.95
C LEU A 78 -8.67 5.83 -11.48
N ILE A 79 -9.14 5.78 -10.25
CA ILE A 79 -9.60 6.98 -9.54
C ILE A 79 -8.38 7.55 -8.84
N ALA A 80 -8.24 8.87 -8.87
CA ALA A 80 -7.18 9.52 -8.12
C ALA A 80 -7.51 9.44 -6.62
N ARG A 81 -6.52 9.10 -5.78
CA ARG A 81 -6.70 9.18 -4.33
C ARG A 81 -7.17 10.59 -4.00
N PRO A 82 -8.39 10.77 -3.44
CA PRO A 82 -8.85 12.10 -3.08
C PRO A 82 -7.82 12.71 -2.12
N ALA A 83 -7.63 14.03 -2.17
CA ALA A 83 -6.91 14.72 -1.11
C ALA A 83 -7.77 14.54 0.16
N GLU A 84 -7.37 13.63 1.04
CA GLU A 84 -8.16 13.34 2.24
C GLU A 84 -8.11 14.57 3.14
N SER A 85 -9.26 15.20 3.37
CA SER A 85 -9.40 16.12 4.48
C SER A 85 -9.22 15.31 5.76
N LEU A 86 -8.11 15.53 6.47
CA LEU A 86 -7.75 14.89 7.74
C LEU A 86 -8.98 14.78 8.67
N LYS A 87 -9.65 13.62 8.69
CA LYS A 87 -10.70 13.32 9.65
C LYS A 87 -10.08 12.51 10.78
N GLY A 88 -9.93 13.14 11.94
CA GLY A 88 -9.71 12.41 13.19
C GLY A 88 -8.33 12.53 13.83
N VAL A 89 -7.40 13.31 13.28
CA VAL A 89 -6.23 13.74 14.06
C VAL A 89 -6.75 14.64 15.17
N ARG A 90 -6.70 14.18 16.43
CA ARG A 90 -6.72 15.10 17.58
C ARG A 90 -5.59 16.08 17.31
N ARG A 91 -5.93 17.27 16.79
CA ARG A 91 -5.01 18.39 16.74
C ARG A 91 -4.39 18.44 18.13
N ILE A 92 -3.08 18.24 18.20
CA ILE A 92 -2.34 18.57 19.41
C ILE A 92 -2.79 19.98 19.74
N SER A 93 -3.43 20.16 20.90
CA SER A 93 -3.99 21.46 21.25
C SER A 93 -2.87 22.48 21.19
N ALA A 94 -3.16 23.70 20.70
CA ALA A 94 -2.17 24.77 20.68
C ALA A 94 -1.51 24.98 22.07
N ALA A 95 -2.23 24.61 23.14
CA ALA A 95 -1.73 24.56 24.50
C ALA A 95 -0.61 23.52 24.73
N LEU A 96 -0.71 22.30 24.17
CA LEU A 96 0.34 21.29 24.27
C LEU A 96 1.55 21.66 23.40
N LEU A 97 1.33 22.19 22.20
CA LEU A 97 2.38 22.75 21.32
C LEU A 97 3.18 23.85 22.03
N ASN A 98 2.49 24.81 22.66
CA ASN A 98 3.14 25.87 23.44
C ASN A 98 3.91 25.34 24.65
N ARG A 99 3.50 24.20 25.23
CA ARG A 99 4.18 23.55 26.35
C ARG A 99 5.49 22.90 25.91
N MET A 100 5.48 22.21 24.77
CA MET A 100 6.66 21.57 24.18
C MET A 100 7.66 22.58 23.61
N GLN A 101 7.17 23.70 23.07
CA GLN A 101 8.03 24.79 22.60
C GLN A 101 8.73 25.50 23.77
N LYS A 102 8.10 25.57 24.94
CA LYS A 102 8.72 26.07 26.18
C LYS A 102 9.72 25.09 26.81
N SER A 103 9.62 23.78 26.54
CA SER A 103 10.57 22.78 27.08
C SER A 103 11.86 22.65 26.25
N GLY A 104 11.94 23.25 25.06
CA GLY A 104 13.13 23.22 24.21
C GLY A 104 13.30 21.92 23.41
N ASP A 105 12.28 21.06 23.37
CA ASP A 105 12.32 19.78 22.65
C ASP A 105 11.99 19.96 21.16
N TYR A 106 12.90 20.61 20.42
CA TYR A 106 12.72 20.88 18.99
C TYR A 106 12.62 19.61 18.13
N ILE A 107 13.22 18.49 18.56
CA ILE A 107 13.15 17.18 17.88
C ILE A 107 11.75 16.55 17.99
N ALA A 108 11.03 16.79 19.10
CA ALA A 108 9.67 16.28 19.27
C ALA A 108 8.65 17.07 18.42
N LEU A 109 8.93 18.32 18.08
CA LEU A 109 8.05 19.18 17.28
C LEU A 109 8.09 18.83 15.77
N SER A 110 9.28 18.53 15.23
CA SER A 110 9.43 18.04 13.85
C SER A 110 8.84 16.64 13.69
N ALA A 111 9.08 15.75 14.67
CA ALA A 111 8.46 14.44 14.74
C ALA A 111 6.93 14.55 14.84
N ALA A 112 6.38 15.39 15.72
CA ALA A 112 4.93 15.56 15.90
C ALA A 112 4.21 16.13 14.65
N ASN A 113 4.89 16.93 13.83
CA ASN A 113 4.36 17.39 12.55
C ASN A 113 4.41 16.31 11.45
N SER A 114 5.42 15.43 11.46
CA SER A 114 5.49 14.25 10.57
C SER A 114 4.60 13.08 11.01
N VAL A 115 4.20 13.02 12.29
CA VAL A 115 3.43 11.90 12.88
C VAL A 115 1.96 11.87 12.47
N ASN A 116 1.46 12.88 11.73
CA ASN A 116 0.03 12.98 11.40
C ASN A 116 -0.28 13.19 9.90
N GLN A 117 0.71 13.05 9.01
CA GLN A 117 0.52 13.17 7.57
C GLN A 117 0.80 11.83 6.89
N GLY A 118 -0.02 11.45 5.91
CA GLY A 118 0.23 10.27 5.08
C GLY A 118 1.49 10.46 4.23
N ALA A 119 2.15 9.38 3.81
CA ALA A 119 3.44 9.50 3.13
C ALA A 119 3.35 10.31 1.82
N LYS A 120 2.21 10.27 1.13
CA LYS A 120 2.00 10.99 -0.13
C LYS A 120 2.14 12.52 0.01
N ASP A 121 1.83 13.05 1.19
CA ASP A 121 1.84 14.50 1.47
C ASP A 121 3.15 14.95 2.12
N ALA A 122 4.02 14.00 2.47
CA ALA A 122 5.32 14.28 3.08
C ALA A 122 6.33 14.79 2.04
N PRO A 123 7.34 15.58 2.45
CA PRO A 123 8.43 15.96 1.55
C PRO A 123 9.20 14.73 1.06
N VAL A 124 9.74 14.84 -0.16
CA VAL A 124 10.64 13.81 -0.71
C VAL A 124 11.98 13.90 0.00
N THR A 125 12.44 12.78 0.53
CA THR A 125 13.76 12.59 1.12
C THR A 125 14.54 11.52 0.37
N GLU A 126 15.79 11.29 0.76
CA GLU A 126 16.70 10.33 0.15
C GLU A 126 17.17 9.32 1.18
N THR A 127 17.30 8.06 0.76
CA THR A 127 17.84 7.00 1.61
C THR A 127 19.33 7.19 1.91
N LEU A 128 19.73 6.75 3.10
CA LEU A 128 21.13 6.53 3.47
C LEU A 128 21.59 5.13 3.03
N ALA A 129 22.91 4.95 2.99
CA ALA A 129 23.49 3.65 2.67
C ALA A 129 23.15 2.62 3.76
N GLY A 130 22.66 1.45 3.35
CA GLY A 130 22.36 0.33 4.24
C GLY A 130 20.99 0.39 4.93
N GLU A 131 20.15 1.38 4.62
CA GLU A 131 18.76 1.37 5.10
C GLU A 131 17.99 0.17 4.54
N LEU A 132 17.08 -0.35 5.37
CA LEU A 132 16.24 -1.49 5.03
C LEU A 132 14.76 -1.12 5.20
N PHE A 133 13.96 -1.65 4.29
CA PHE A 133 12.52 -1.48 4.26
C PHE A 133 11.85 -2.84 4.06
N LYS A 134 10.55 -2.91 4.37
CA LYS A 134 9.74 -4.11 4.15
C LYS A 134 8.52 -3.79 3.33
N ARG A 135 8.13 -4.72 2.47
CA ARG A 135 6.82 -4.73 1.83
C ARG A 135 6.09 -6.00 2.23
N PHE A 136 4.84 -5.84 2.62
CA PHE A 136 3.95 -6.94 2.97
C PHE A 136 2.96 -7.15 1.82
N SER A 137 2.72 -8.40 1.45
CA SER A 137 1.81 -8.76 0.37
C SER A 137 1.10 -10.06 0.69
N ALA A 138 -0.10 -10.24 0.15
CA ALA A 138 -0.76 -11.53 0.12
C ALA A 138 -0.17 -12.44 -1.00
N TYR A 139 0.59 -11.86 -1.92
CA TYR A 139 1.03 -12.53 -3.15
C TYR A 139 2.54 -12.75 -3.17
N VAL A 140 2.95 -13.97 -3.53
CA VAL A 140 4.36 -14.29 -3.78
C VAL A 140 4.84 -13.59 -5.05
N ASP A 141 3.96 -13.45 -6.05
CA ASP A 141 4.18 -12.74 -7.31
C ASP A 141 3.63 -11.31 -7.25
N ASP A 142 3.99 -10.57 -6.20
CA ASP A 142 3.57 -9.17 -6.05
C ASP A 142 3.95 -8.35 -7.30
N PHE A 143 2.93 -7.83 -7.98
CA PHE A 143 3.07 -7.12 -9.26
C PHE A 143 3.83 -5.80 -9.15
N LYS A 144 4.09 -5.29 -7.95
CA LYS A 144 4.95 -4.11 -7.71
C LYS A 144 6.44 -4.44 -7.71
N ILE A 145 6.79 -5.72 -7.61
CA ILE A 145 8.16 -6.19 -7.72
C ILE A 145 8.45 -6.51 -9.19
N THR A 146 9.54 -5.99 -9.72
CA THR A 146 9.94 -6.25 -11.10
C THR A 146 10.52 -7.67 -11.23
N ALA A 147 10.52 -8.23 -12.44
CA ALA A 147 11.15 -9.53 -12.71
C ALA A 147 12.65 -9.55 -12.33
N LYS A 148 13.31 -8.38 -12.38
CA LYS A 148 14.70 -8.20 -11.98
C LYS A 148 14.89 -7.82 -10.51
N ARG A 149 13.86 -7.99 -9.68
CA ARG A 149 13.91 -7.81 -8.23
C ARG A 149 14.12 -6.36 -7.75
N GLY A 150 13.57 -5.38 -8.46
CA GLY A 150 13.42 -4.00 -8.01
C GLY A 150 11.96 -3.67 -7.67
N LEU A 151 11.70 -2.45 -7.19
CA LEU A 151 10.34 -1.92 -7.01
C LEU A 151 9.96 -0.99 -8.15
N LYS A 152 8.68 -1.01 -8.53
CA LYS A 152 8.11 -0.04 -9.48
C LYS A 152 7.95 1.34 -8.81
N PRO A 153 7.94 2.44 -9.59
CA PRO A 153 7.63 3.78 -9.08
C PRO A 153 6.31 3.86 -8.31
N GLY A 154 6.28 4.65 -7.24
CA GLY A 154 5.12 4.84 -6.38
C GLY A 154 4.74 3.62 -5.54
N THR A 155 5.64 2.64 -5.40
CA THR A 155 5.39 1.46 -4.58
C THR A 155 5.49 1.80 -3.10
N PHE A 156 4.51 1.32 -2.34
CA PHE A 156 4.44 1.49 -0.91
C PHE A 156 5.19 0.36 -0.16
N ALA A 157 5.81 0.73 0.96
CA ALA A 157 6.57 -0.10 1.88
C ALA A 157 6.46 0.46 3.32
N THR A 158 7.16 -0.16 4.26
CA THR A 158 7.39 0.34 5.62
C THR A 158 8.87 0.26 5.96
N THR A 159 9.31 0.90 7.05
CA THR A 159 10.68 0.78 7.55
C THR A 159 10.91 -0.60 8.19
N ASP A 160 12.17 -1.06 8.18
CA ASP A 160 12.54 -2.30 8.88
C ASP A 160 12.17 -2.28 10.37
N ALA A 161 12.39 -1.14 11.03
CA ALA A 161 12.05 -0.94 12.44
C ALA A 161 10.53 -1.05 12.71
N ASP A 162 9.70 -0.45 11.87
CA ASP A 162 8.24 -0.52 12.03
C ASP A 162 7.72 -1.95 11.77
N ALA A 163 8.31 -2.63 10.80
CA ALA A 163 7.98 -4.02 10.44
C ALA A 163 8.26 -5.04 11.55
N MET A 164 9.10 -4.72 12.55
CA MET A 164 9.31 -5.57 13.72
C MET A 164 8.04 -5.72 14.58
N ASN A 165 7.09 -4.79 14.45
CA ASN A 165 5.80 -4.84 15.16
C ASN A 165 4.77 -5.74 14.46
N VAL A 166 5.15 -6.40 13.36
CA VAL A 166 4.26 -7.22 12.53
C VAL A 166 4.71 -8.67 12.63
N LEU A 167 3.93 -9.48 13.35
CA LEU A 167 4.26 -10.88 13.62
C LEU A 167 3.51 -11.84 12.70
N THR A 168 2.34 -11.44 12.22
CA THR A 168 1.48 -12.20 11.31
C THR A 168 1.08 -11.37 10.09
N GLY A 169 0.59 -12.02 9.03
CA GLY A 169 0.06 -11.28 7.89
C GLY A 169 -1.26 -10.56 8.21
N ARG A 170 -2.03 -10.99 9.23
CA ARG A 170 -3.14 -10.23 9.81
C ARG A 170 -2.70 -8.96 10.53
N ASP A 171 -1.59 -9.01 11.26
CA ASP A 171 -1.02 -7.79 11.87
C ASP A 171 -0.66 -6.77 10.80
N ALA A 172 -0.11 -7.23 9.67
CA ALA A 172 0.21 -6.37 8.53
C ALA A 172 -1.05 -5.71 7.95
N ILE A 173 -2.14 -6.47 7.80
CA ILE A 173 -3.44 -5.92 7.35
C ILE A 173 -3.88 -4.78 8.27
N SER A 174 -3.85 -5.02 9.58
CA SER A 174 -4.38 -4.04 10.54
C SER A 174 -3.49 -2.81 10.66
N ARG A 175 -2.17 -3.01 10.78
CA ARG A 175 -1.18 -1.95 10.96
C ARG A 175 -1.05 -1.06 9.73
N TYR A 176 -1.17 -1.65 8.54
CA TYR A 176 -1.02 -0.94 7.27
C TYR A 176 -2.34 -0.69 6.54
N ALA A 177 -3.47 -0.88 7.23
CA ALA A 177 -4.82 -0.67 6.72
C ALA A 177 -4.98 -1.24 5.30
N LEU A 178 -4.68 -2.53 5.13
CA LEU A 178 -4.80 -3.20 3.84
C LEU A 178 -6.26 -3.53 3.57
N GLU A 179 -6.73 -3.21 2.36
CA GLU A 179 -8.09 -3.56 1.95
C GLU A 179 -8.21 -5.03 1.55
N ASN A 180 -7.16 -5.61 0.94
CA ASN A 180 -7.11 -7.06 0.76
C ASN A 180 -7.01 -7.71 2.14
N LYS A 181 -8.06 -8.43 2.53
CA LYS A 181 -8.15 -9.10 3.83
C LYS A 181 -7.53 -10.50 3.83
N GLN A 182 -7.02 -10.98 2.68
CA GLN A 182 -6.13 -12.14 2.65
C GLN A 182 -4.85 -11.81 3.41
N SER A 183 -4.35 -12.77 4.18
CA SER A 183 -3.17 -12.54 5.03
C SER A 183 -1.99 -12.03 4.22
N ALA A 184 -1.48 -10.85 4.58
CA ALA A 184 -0.34 -10.23 3.91
C ALA A 184 0.98 -10.78 4.47
N ASN A 185 1.11 -12.10 4.42
CA ASN A 185 2.19 -12.84 5.09
C ASN A 185 3.46 -12.98 4.25
N LYS A 186 3.49 -12.48 3.01
CA LYS A 186 4.71 -12.44 2.19
C LYS A 186 5.43 -11.15 2.49
N ARG A 187 6.51 -11.25 3.29
CA ARG A 187 7.32 -10.11 3.69
C ARG A 187 8.58 -10.06 2.83
N PHE A 188 8.70 -9.03 2.01
CA PHE A 188 9.87 -8.79 1.16
C PHE A 188 10.81 -7.81 1.86
N THR A 189 12.11 -8.08 1.83
CA THR A 189 13.12 -7.11 2.28
C THR A 189 13.59 -6.28 1.10
N ILE A 190 13.59 -4.96 1.29
CA ILE A 190 14.03 -3.98 0.30
C ILE A 190 15.31 -3.34 0.85
N SER A 191 16.39 -3.47 0.11
CA SER A 191 17.69 -2.84 0.37
C SER A 191 17.98 -1.87 -0.80
N PRO A 192 17.42 -0.65 -0.75
CA PRO A 192 17.65 0.34 -1.80
C PRO A 192 19.10 0.85 -1.74
N LEU A 193 19.58 1.35 -2.88
CA LEU A 193 20.84 2.11 -2.90
C LEU A 193 20.67 3.42 -2.12
N ALA A 194 21.77 3.99 -1.64
CA ALA A 194 21.75 5.35 -1.09
C ALA A 194 21.24 6.35 -2.15
N LYS A 195 20.65 7.46 -1.70
CA LYS A 195 20.02 8.48 -2.54
C LYS A 195 18.80 8.00 -3.34
N THR A 196 18.19 6.90 -2.92
CA THR A 196 16.89 6.51 -3.46
C THR A 196 15.83 7.43 -2.89
N ARG A 197 15.02 8.05 -3.76
CA ARG A 197 14.01 9.02 -3.35
C ARG A 197 12.76 8.35 -2.76
N LEU A 198 12.34 8.80 -1.59
CA LEU A 198 11.14 8.31 -0.92
C LEU A 198 10.36 9.43 -0.23
N GLN A 199 9.12 9.15 0.12
CA GLN A 199 8.34 9.96 1.05
C GLN A 199 7.89 9.07 2.21
N GLN A 200 7.84 9.60 3.43
CA GLN A 200 7.51 8.83 4.62
C GLN A 200 6.44 9.54 5.46
N GLY A 201 5.48 8.76 5.96
CA GLY A 201 4.39 9.25 6.81
C GLY A 201 3.77 8.14 7.64
N ILE A 202 2.58 8.37 8.16
CA ILE A 202 1.82 7.40 8.95
C ILE A 202 0.61 6.91 8.18
N VAL A 203 0.41 5.59 8.16
CA VAL A 203 -0.76 4.96 7.57
C VAL A 203 -2.02 5.42 8.30
N GLN A 204 -2.96 6.00 7.54
CA GLN A 204 -4.24 6.43 8.07
C GLN A 204 -5.20 5.24 8.24
N PRO A 205 -6.14 5.30 9.21
CA PRO A 205 -7.19 4.30 9.35
C PRO A 205 -8.02 4.19 8.07
N ALA A 206 -8.21 2.96 7.57
CA ALA A 206 -8.98 2.69 6.36
C ALA A 206 -9.50 1.24 6.33
N TYR A 207 -10.58 1.00 5.58
CA TYR A 207 -11.13 -0.35 5.33
C TYR A 207 -11.44 -1.17 6.60
N GLY A 208 -11.91 -0.49 7.65
CA GLY A 208 -12.20 -1.12 8.95
C GLY A 208 -10.97 -1.45 9.79
N GLU A 209 -9.77 -1.09 9.33
CA GLU A 209 -8.52 -1.27 10.07
C GLU A 209 -8.06 0.02 10.74
N VAL A 210 -7.27 -0.15 11.80
CA VAL A 210 -6.80 0.96 12.63
C VAL A 210 -5.65 1.74 11.99
N GLY A 211 -4.83 1.12 11.13
CA GLY A 211 -3.65 1.76 10.57
C GLY A 211 -2.57 2.03 11.64
N GLY A 212 -1.85 3.15 11.51
CA GLY A 212 -0.86 3.61 12.49
C GLY A 212 0.55 3.06 12.32
N GLY A 213 0.79 2.20 11.33
CA GLY A 213 2.13 1.85 10.88
C GLY A 213 2.83 3.00 10.15
N VAL A 214 4.14 2.87 9.97
CA VAL A 214 4.91 3.77 9.11
C VAL A 214 4.66 3.41 7.64
N GLU A 215 4.39 4.41 6.82
CA GLU A 215 4.24 4.29 5.36
C GLU A 215 5.46 4.93 4.69
N VAL A 216 6.03 4.24 3.70
CA VAL A 216 7.11 4.72 2.83
C VAL A 216 6.67 4.56 1.37
N ILE A 217 6.83 5.60 0.57
CA ILE A 217 6.58 5.57 -0.89
C ILE A 217 7.90 5.74 -1.61
N PHE A 218 8.31 4.76 -2.42
CA PHE A 218 9.46 4.91 -3.31
C PHE A 218 9.04 5.67 -4.57
N VAL A 219 9.44 6.94 -4.67
CA VAL A 219 8.98 7.86 -5.73
C VAL A 219 9.31 7.32 -7.11
N ASP A 220 10.55 6.87 -7.30
CA ASP A 220 11.05 6.32 -8.57
C ASP A 220 11.14 4.80 -8.58
N GLY A 221 10.70 4.14 -7.50
CA GLY A 221 10.96 2.74 -7.27
C GLY A 221 12.39 2.50 -6.79
N THR A 222 12.92 1.31 -7.05
CA THR A 222 14.27 0.93 -6.63
C THR A 222 15.01 0.19 -7.73
N ALA A 223 16.34 0.16 -7.64
CA ALA A 223 17.19 -0.53 -8.59
C ALA A 223 16.93 -2.05 -8.62
N ASP A 224 17.30 -2.68 -9.74
CA ASP A 224 17.28 -4.14 -9.88
C ASP A 224 18.10 -4.80 -8.76
N GLY A 225 17.66 -5.97 -8.29
CA GLY A 225 18.30 -6.71 -7.22
C GLY A 225 18.07 -6.16 -5.81
N SER A 226 17.39 -5.03 -5.63
CA SER A 226 17.18 -4.43 -4.31
C SER A 226 16.14 -5.15 -3.45
N VAL A 227 15.40 -6.14 -3.99
CA VAL A 227 14.28 -6.80 -3.28
C VAL A 227 14.53 -8.31 -3.13
N SER A 228 14.68 -8.76 -1.88
CA SER A 228 14.86 -10.18 -1.52
C SER A 228 13.61 -11.01 -1.78
N GLN A 229 13.75 -12.32 -1.96
CA GLN A 229 12.61 -13.24 -1.91
C GLN A 229 11.85 -13.07 -0.58
N PRO A 230 10.53 -13.30 -0.57
CA PRO A 230 9.75 -13.07 0.64
C PRO A 230 10.02 -14.16 1.65
N ASP A 231 10.18 -13.77 2.91
CA ASP A 231 9.94 -14.69 4.01
C ASP A 231 8.43 -14.80 4.27
N ILE A 232 8.00 -15.95 4.78
CA ILE A 232 6.59 -16.25 5.01
C ILE A 232 6.33 -16.11 6.51
N LEU A 233 5.49 -15.13 6.86
CA LEU A 233 4.96 -14.98 8.20
C LEU A 233 3.82 -15.98 8.45
N PRO A 234 3.51 -16.26 9.73
CA PRO A 234 2.23 -16.86 10.09
C PRO A 234 1.05 -16.04 9.55
N GLU A 235 -0.07 -16.73 9.33
CA GLU A 235 -1.32 -16.13 8.84
C GLU A 235 -1.96 -15.15 9.82
#